data_AF-A0A8J8JE36-F1
#
_entry.id   AF-A0A8J8JE36-F1
#
_cell.length_a   1.000
_cell.length_b   1.000
_cell.length_c   1.000
_cell.angle_alpha   90.00
_cell.angle_beta   90.00
_cell.angle_gamma   90.00
#
_symmetry.space_group_name_H-M   'P 1'
#
loop_
_entity.id
_entity.type
_entity.pdbx_description
1 polymer ?
#
loop_
_entity_poly.entity_id
_entity_poly.type
_entity_poly.pdbx_seq_one_letter_code
_entity_poly.pdbx_strand_id
1 'polypeptide(L)'
;MGFLSFGSKKSKIKKLIEEERFDEIVAMAVKDRKAFNSLLELLDDPNPGIVGDTLLILTNVLDTSPSAAKPYLSEAFFRKLMRLMERKNPYVRENAMMLSYKIVTGFPEITSKHRGWMVDVIRRGLTEGTKDQKGFLLMVVGELGLSELRQEVEELVNVQDKVILPFEGKKWIPLGEIAKETLEKLS
;
A
#
# COMPACT_ATOMS: atom_id res chain seq x y z
N MET A 1 10.57 -39.33 -19.92
CA MET A 1 9.22 -38.88 -19.56
C MET A 1 9.25 -37.37 -19.39
N GLY A 2 8.72 -36.65 -20.38
CA GLY A 2 8.71 -35.18 -20.37
C GLY A 2 7.65 -34.67 -19.40
N PHE A 3 8.06 -33.96 -18.36
CA PHE A 3 7.15 -33.15 -17.56
C PHE A 3 6.64 -32.01 -18.44
N LEU A 4 5.38 -32.09 -18.83
CA LEU A 4 4.65 -30.99 -19.45
C LEU A 4 4.70 -29.80 -18.48
N SER A 5 5.53 -28.81 -18.79
CA SER A 5 5.55 -27.51 -18.11
C SER A 5 4.27 -26.76 -18.48
N PHE A 6 3.18 -27.11 -17.82
CA PHE A 6 2.05 -26.19 -17.68
C PHE A 6 2.58 -24.98 -16.91
N GLY A 7 2.69 -23.83 -17.60
CA GLY A 7 3.22 -22.61 -17.02
C GLY A 7 2.57 -22.30 -15.67
N SER A 8 3.39 -21.90 -14.69
CA SER A 8 2.91 -21.61 -13.34
C SER A 8 1.77 -20.58 -13.37
N LYS A 9 0.87 -20.63 -12.38
CA LYS A 9 -0.24 -19.66 -12.25
C LYS A 9 0.27 -18.21 -12.29
N LYS A 10 1.45 -17.97 -11.70
CA LYS A 10 2.22 -16.72 -11.79
C LYS A 10 2.53 -16.32 -13.23
N SER A 11 3.05 -17.22 -14.06
CA SER A 11 3.34 -16.96 -15.48
C SER A 11 2.08 -16.62 -16.27
N LYS A 12 0.98 -17.33 -15.99
CA LYS A 12 -0.32 -17.01 -16.61
C LYS A 12 -0.81 -15.62 -16.23
N ILE A 13 -0.76 -15.27 -14.94
CA ILE A 13 -1.20 -13.94 -14.47
C ILE A 13 -0.31 -12.85 -15.03
N LYS A 14 1.01 -13.04 -15.05
CA LYS A 14 1.95 -12.10 -15.66
C LYS A 14 1.61 -11.83 -17.13
N LYS A 15 1.35 -12.88 -17.91
CA LYS A 15 0.91 -12.74 -19.30
C LYS A 15 -0.40 -11.96 -19.43
N LEU A 16 -1.37 -12.21 -18.54
CA LEU A 16 -2.62 -11.44 -18.54
C LEU A 16 -2.41 -9.96 -18.17
N ILE A 17 -1.43 -9.65 -17.31
CA ILE A 17 -1.03 -8.26 -17.02
C ILE A 17 -0.48 -7.60 -18.29
N GLU A 18 0.43 -8.30 -18.99
CA GLU A 18 1.03 -7.81 -20.24
C GLU A 18 -0.01 -7.63 -21.36
N GLU A 19 -1.12 -8.36 -21.32
CA GLU A 19 -2.28 -8.23 -22.22
C GLU A 19 -3.33 -7.22 -21.73
N GLU A 20 -3.10 -6.52 -20.60
CA GLU A 20 -4.02 -5.57 -19.96
C GLU A 20 -5.39 -6.17 -19.56
N ARG A 21 -5.46 -7.49 -19.35
CA ARG A 21 -6.70 -8.23 -19.04
C ARG A 21 -6.96 -8.27 -17.53
N PHE A 22 -7.01 -7.09 -16.89
CA PHE A 22 -7.07 -6.96 -15.43
C PHE A 22 -8.33 -7.54 -14.81
N ASP A 23 -9.50 -7.36 -15.45
CA ASP A 23 -10.78 -7.88 -14.94
C ASP A 23 -10.79 -9.39 -14.80
N GLU A 24 -10.14 -10.10 -15.73
CA GLU A 24 -10.00 -11.54 -15.65
C GLU A 24 -9.11 -11.97 -14.48
N ILE A 25 -8.04 -11.22 -14.22
CA ILE A 25 -7.14 -11.49 -13.09
C ILE A 25 -7.88 -11.26 -11.78
N VAL A 26 -8.65 -10.17 -11.66
CA VAL A 26 -9.48 -9.89 -10.49
C VAL A 26 -10.50 -11.00 -10.28
N ALA A 27 -11.25 -11.39 -11.32
CA ALA A 27 -12.24 -12.47 -11.25
C ALA A 27 -11.62 -13.83 -10.86
N MET A 28 -10.37 -14.08 -11.26
CA MET A 28 -9.60 -15.26 -10.83
C MET A 28 -9.17 -15.15 -9.37
N ALA A 29 -8.60 -14.01 -8.96
CA ALA A 29 -8.02 -13.80 -7.64
C ALA A 29 -9.07 -13.79 -6.52
N VAL A 30 -10.30 -13.33 -6.79
CA VAL A 30 -11.39 -13.36 -5.81
C VAL A 30 -11.92 -14.78 -5.54
N LYS A 31 -11.66 -15.74 -6.44
CA LYS A 31 -12.16 -17.14 -6.34
C LYS A 31 -11.06 -18.15 -6.03
N ASP A 32 -9.82 -17.87 -6.40
CA ASP A 32 -8.71 -18.82 -6.33
C ASP A 32 -7.54 -18.27 -5.50
N ARG A 33 -7.32 -18.89 -4.34
CA ARG A 33 -6.18 -18.62 -3.43
C ARG A 33 -4.82 -18.70 -4.14
N LYS A 34 -4.64 -19.63 -5.09
CA LYS A 34 -3.38 -19.73 -5.85
C LYS A 34 -3.19 -18.54 -6.79
N ALA A 35 -4.27 -18.01 -7.35
CA ALA A 35 -4.21 -16.79 -8.16
C ALA A 35 -3.82 -15.58 -7.30
N PHE A 36 -4.44 -15.42 -6.12
CA PHE A 36 -4.08 -14.35 -5.20
C PHE A 36 -2.62 -14.45 -4.74
N ASN A 37 -2.14 -15.65 -4.34
CA ASN A 37 -0.74 -15.85 -3.99
C ASN A 37 0.22 -15.49 -5.13
N SER A 38 -0.13 -15.82 -6.36
CA SER A 38 0.66 -15.46 -7.54
C SER A 38 0.76 -13.94 -7.73
N LEU A 39 -0.30 -13.18 -7.41
CA LEU A 39 -0.23 -11.71 -7.37
C LEU A 39 0.76 -11.24 -6.30
N LEU A 40 0.70 -11.81 -5.09
CA LEU A 40 1.66 -11.46 -4.03
C LEU A 40 3.12 -11.73 -4.45
N GLU A 41 3.37 -12.84 -5.15
CA GLU A 41 4.69 -13.19 -5.69
C GLU A 41 5.15 -12.27 -6.83
N LEU A 42 4.24 -11.63 -7.57
CA LEU A 42 4.55 -10.68 -8.64
C LEU A 42 4.96 -9.30 -8.09
N LEU A 43 4.73 -9.02 -6.80
CA LEU A 43 5.29 -7.85 -6.14
C LEU A 43 6.81 -7.91 -5.98
N ASP A 44 7.45 -9.05 -6.26
CA ASP A 44 8.90 -9.24 -6.36
C ASP A 44 9.41 -9.25 -7.81
N ASP A 45 8.56 -8.96 -8.80
CA ASP A 45 8.99 -8.96 -10.20
C ASP A 45 10.05 -7.87 -10.46
N PRO A 46 11.10 -8.16 -11.26
CA PRO A 46 12.09 -7.14 -11.60
C PRO A 46 11.50 -6.00 -12.45
N ASN A 47 10.41 -6.24 -13.19
CA ASN A 47 9.78 -5.22 -14.02
C ASN A 47 8.85 -4.33 -13.15
N PRO A 48 9.16 -3.02 -13.00
CA PRO A 48 8.32 -2.12 -12.20
C PRO A 48 6.90 -1.93 -12.76
N GLY A 49 6.69 -2.09 -14.07
CA GLY A 49 5.34 -2.05 -14.66
C GLY A 49 4.46 -3.18 -14.10
N ILE A 50 4.98 -4.42 -14.15
CA ILE A 50 4.31 -5.60 -13.59
C ILE A 50 4.00 -5.43 -12.10
N VAL A 51 4.95 -4.91 -11.32
CA VAL A 51 4.74 -4.65 -9.89
C VAL A 51 3.64 -3.61 -9.68
N GLY A 52 3.65 -2.51 -10.45
CA GLY A 52 2.64 -1.46 -10.36
C GLY A 52 1.24 -1.96 -10.74
N ASP A 53 1.10 -2.67 -11.86
CA ASP A 53 -0.18 -3.26 -12.29
C ASP A 53 -0.67 -4.28 -11.27
N THR A 54 0.23 -5.08 -10.70
CA THR A 54 -0.12 -6.03 -9.63
C THR A 54 -0.68 -5.33 -8.40
N LEU A 55 -0.09 -4.21 -7.98
CA LEU A 55 -0.60 -3.40 -6.85
C LEU A 55 -1.99 -2.82 -7.16
N LEU A 56 -2.20 -2.33 -8.38
CA LEU A 56 -3.50 -1.86 -8.85
C LEU A 56 -4.55 -2.99 -8.84
N ILE A 57 -4.21 -4.15 -9.38
CA ILE A 57 -5.08 -5.33 -9.39
C ILE A 57 -5.43 -5.76 -7.96
N LEU A 58 -4.46 -5.80 -7.04
CA LEU A 58 -4.72 -6.11 -5.63
C LEU A 58 -5.68 -5.10 -4.99
N THR A 59 -5.57 -3.82 -5.34
CA THR A 59 -6.51 -2.77 -4.93
C THR A 59 -7.92 -3.05 -5.43
N ASN A 60 -8.06 -3.48 -6.69
CA ASN A 60 -9.35 -3.81 -7.30
C ASN A 60 -9.95 -5.12 -6.73
N VAL A 61 -9.11 -6.11 -6.39
CA VAL A 61 -9.55 -7.32 -5.68
C VAL A 61 -10.10 -6.94 -4.31
N LEU A 62 -9.45 -6.00 -3.62
CA LEU A 62 -9.89 -5.52 -2.32
C LEU A 62 -11.25 -4.81 -2.40
N ASP A 63 -11.51 -4.04 -3.47
CA ASP A 63 -12.84 -3.46 -3.75
C ASP A 63 -13.90 -4.51 -4.03
N THR A 64 -13.56 -5.48 -4.87
CA THR A 64 -14.51 -6.44 -5.40
C THR A 64 -14.90 -7.48 -4.34
N SER A 65 -13.92 -7.94 -3.55
CA SER A 65 -14.12 -8.95 -2.52
C SER A 65 -13.11 -8.77 -1.38
N PRO A 66 -13.42 -7.89 -0.40
CA PRO A 66 -12.61 -7.70 0.81
C PRO A 66 -12.29 -9.01 1.53
N SER A 67 -13.25 -9.94 1.56
CA SER A 67 -13.12 -11.24 2.22
C SER A 67 -12.09 -12.15 1.56
N ALA A 68 -11.87 -12.03 0.24
CA ALA A 68 -10.86 -12.80 -0.48
C ALA A 68 -9.44 -12.34 -0.12
N ALA A 69 -9.24 -11.04 0.10
CA ALA A 69 -7.94 -10.46 0.43
C ALA A 69 -7.60 -10.54 1.93
N LYS A 70 -8.61 -10.47 2.81
CA LYS A 70 -8.47 -10.43 4.27
C LYS A 70 -7.46 -11.46 4.85
N PRO A 71 -7.44 -12.74 4.42
CA PRO A 71 -6.52 -13.73 4.95
C PRO A 71 -5.03 -13.46 4.68
N TYR A 72 -4.72 -12.58 3.73
CA TYR A 72 -3.34 -12.25 3.32
C TYR A 72 -2.82 -10.95 3.93
N LEU A 73 -3.70 -10.19 4.59
CA LEU A 73 -3.37 -8.94 5.27
C LEU A 73 -2.60 -9.26 6.56
N SER A 74 -1.30 -9.46 6.40
CA SER A 74 -0.35 -9.85 7.45
C SER A 74 0.73 -8.78 7.62
N GLU A 75 1.42 -8.79 8.76
CA GLU A 75 2.57 -7.92 8.99
C GLU A 75 3.62 -8.00 7.87
N ALA A 76 3.91 -9.21 7.36
CA ALA A 76 4.85 -9.40 6.27
C ALA A 76 4.41 -8.68 4.99
N PHE A 77 3.10 -8.69 4.71
CA PHE A 77 2.52 -7.97 3.58
C PHE A 77 2.57 -6.44 3.78
N PHE A 78 2.26 -5.94 4.98
CA PHE A 78 2.42 -4.51 5.27
C PHE A 78 3.88 -4.05 5.11
N ARG A 79 4.84 -4.80 5.65
CA ARG A 79 6.28 -4.53 5.45
C ARG A 79 6.69 -4.55 3.98
N LYS A 80 6.08 -5.43 3.18
CA LYS A 80 6.28 -5.46 1.73
C LYS A 80 5.78 -4.17 1.08
N LEU A 81 4.57 -3.71 1.41
CA LEU A 81 4.01 -2.45 0.88
C LEU A 81 4.85 -1.24 1.28
N MET A 82 5.31 -1.17 2.53
CA MET A 82 6.24 -0.11 3.00
C MET A 82 7.50 -0.01 2.14
N ARG A 83 8.16 -1.15 1.87
CA ARG A 83 9.34 -1.19 1.00
C ARG A 83 9.03 -0.79 -0.45
N LEU A 84 7.84 -1.10 -0.95
CA LEU A 84 7.42 -0.70 -2.29
C LEU A 84 7.20 0.82 -2.40
N MET A 85 6.77 1.47 -1.32
CA MET A 85 6.65 2.94 -1.24
C MET A 85 8.00 3.67 -1.23
N GLU A 86 9.11 2.96 -1.01
CA GLU A 86 10.48 3.49 -1.10
C GLU A 86 11.07 3.38 -2.51
N ARG A 87 10.36 2.74 -3.46
CA ARG A 87 10.86 2.56 -4.82
C ARG A 87 10.93 3.92 -5.53
N LYS A 88 12.00 4.10 -6.31
CA LYS A 88 12.18 5.29 -7.16
C LYS A 88 11.11 5.45 -8.23
N ASN A 89 10.53 4.33 -8.69
CA ASN A 89 9.49 4.34 -9.71
C ASN A 89 8.17 4.88 -9.11
N PRO A 90 7.65 6.03 -9.59
CA PRO A 90 6.45 6.65 -9.03
C PRO A 90 5.21 5.77 -9.14
N TYR A 91 5.04 5.05 -10.25
CA TYR A 91 3.90 4.17 -10.48
C TYR A 91 3.80 3.04 -9.43
N VAL A 92 4.94 2.42 -9.08
CA VAL A 92 4.99 1.43 -8.00
C VAL A 92 4.71 2.07 -6.64
N ARG A 93 5.35 3.21 -6.36
CA ARG A 93 5.23 3.90 -5.08
C ARG A 93 3.79 4.34 -4.82
N GLU A 94 3.16 5.00 -5.79
CA GLU A 94 1.81 5.53 -5.68
C GLU A 94 0.77 4.42 -5.55
N ASN A 95 0.85 3.35 -6.34
CA ASN A 95 -0.04 2.21 -6.19
C ASN A 95 0.15 1.49 -4.83
N ALA A 96 1.38 1.45 -4.31
CA ALA A 96 1.63 0.91 -2.97
C ALA A 96 1.01 1.78 -1.87
N MET A 97 1.06 3.12 -2.01
CA MET A 97 0.36 4.05 -1.10
C MET A 97 -1.16 3.85 -1.17
N MET A 98 -1.72 3.76 -2.37
CA MET A 98 -3.16 3.56 -2.59
C MET A 98 -3.66 2.26 -1.94
N LEU A 99 -2.99 1.14 -2.21
CA LEU A 99 -3.33 -0.15 -1.62
C LEU A 99 -3.19 -0.11 -0.09
N SER A 100 -2.10 0.47 0.42
CA SER A 100 -1.86 0.59 1.87
C SER A 100 -2.95 1.41 2.55
N TYR A 101 -3.32 2.56 1.99
CA TYR A 101 -4.38 3.42 2.52
C TYR A 101 -5.72 2.69 2.58
N LYS A 102 -6.05 1.95 1.52
CA LYS A 102 -7.29 1.19 1.45
C LYS A 102 -7.34 0.05 2.47
N ILE A 103 -6.22 -0.63 2.70
CA ILE A 103 -6.15 -1.67 3.73
C ILE A 103 -6.36 -1.05 5.12
N VAL A 104 -5.68 0.06 5.40
CA VAL A 104 -5.75 0.76 6.68
C VAL A 104 -7.17 1.23 7.01
N THR A 105 -7.84 1.83 6.03
CA THR A 105 -9.21 2.37 6.18
C THR A 105 -10.29 1.30 6.09
N GLY A 106 -10.08 0.24 5.31
CA GLY A 106 -11.06 -0.85 5.11
C GLY A 106 -11.00 -1.97 6.14
N PHE A 107 -9.89 -2.13 6.87
CA PHE A 107 -9.66 -3.23 7.82
C PHE A 107 -9.05 -2.75 9.16
N PRO A 108 -9.72 -1.82 9.88
CA PRO A 108 -9.19 -1.24 11.11
C PRO A 108 -8.90 -2.29 12.20
N GLU A 109 -9.58 -3.44 12.20
CA GLU A 109 -9.36 -4.52 13.14
C GLU A 109 -8.00 -5.24 12.95
N ILE A 110 -7.58 -5.39 11.70
CA ILE A 110 -6.28 -5.99 11.35
C ILE A 110 -5.17 -5.01 11.73
N THR A 111 -5.40 -3.75 11.39
CA THR A 111 -4.49 -2.66 11.69
C THR A 111 -4.31 -2.52 13.21
N SER A 112 -5.40 -2.53 13.98
CA SER A 112 -5.36 -2.52 15.45
C SER A 112 -4.57 -3.70 16.05
N LYS A 113 -4.73 -4.92 15.51
CA LYS A 113 -3.98 -6.11 15.94
C LYS A 113 -2.46 -5.94 15.79
N HIS A 114 -2.04 -5.13 14.83
CA HIS A 114 -0.65 -4.90 14.48
C HIS A 114 -0.14 -3.51 14.94
N ARG A 115 -0.89 -2.82 15.80
CA ARG A 115 -0.62 -1.42 16.23
C ARG A 115 0.82 -1.18 16.66
N GLY A 116 1.36 -1.99 17.57
CA GLY A 116 2.70 -1.79 18.13
C GLY A 116 3.80 -1.71 17.06
N TRP A 117 3.89 -2.70 16.18
CA TRP A 117 4.90 -2.70 15.12
C TRP A 117 4.69 -1.54 14.12
N MET A 118 3.43 -1.22 13.79
CA MET A 118 3.13 -0.15 12.84
C MET A 118 3.52 1.21 13.40
N VAL A 119 3.27 1.47 14.69
CA VAL A 119 3.73 2.69 15.35
C VAL A 119 5.25 2.83 15.18
N ASP A 120 6.02 1.78 15.41
CA ASP A 120 7.49 1.84 15.28
C ASP A 120 7.96 2.12 13.85
N VAL A 121 7.30 1.55 12.83
CA VAL A 121 7.67 1.80 11.44
C VAL A 121 7.16 3.12 10.89
N ILE A 122 5.97 3.54 11.28
CA ILE A 122 5.45 4.86 10.93
C ILE A 122 6.33 5.92 11.59
N ARG A 123 6.70 5.78 12.86
CA ARG A 123 7.67 6.66 13.56
C ARG A 123 8.94 6.84 12.74
N ARG A 124 9.58 5.73 12.38
CA ARG A 124 10.80 5.76 11.56
C ARG A 124 10.58 6.46 10.23
N GLY A 125 9.46 6.17 9.56
CA GLY A 125 9.13 6.81 8.28
C GLY A 125 8.86 8.31 8.40
N LEU A 126 8.25 8.79 9.50
CA LEU A 126 8.07 10.21 9.78
C LEU A 126 9.40 10.92 10.06
N THR A 127 10.37 10.24 10.66
CA THR A 127 11.70 10.79 10.94
C THR A 127 12.60 10.78 9.71
N GLU A 128 12.74 9.62 9.06
CA GLU A 128 13.77 9.32 8.05
C GLU A 128 13.25 9.36 6.61
N GLY A 129 11.93 9.29 6.41
CA GLY A 129 11.32 9.19 5.09
C GLY A 129 11.46 10.45 4.24
N THR A 130 11.26 10.30 2.94
CA THR A 130 11.10 11.43 2.01
C THR A 130 9.84 12.24 2.34
N LYS A 131 9.77 13.50 1.90
CA LYS A 131 8.59 14.36 2.14
C LYS A 131 7.26 13.71 1.74
N ASP A 132 7.21 13.02 0.60
CA ASP A 132 5.98 12.36 0.13
C ASP A 132 5.62 11.15 1.00
N GLN A 133 6.62 10.40 1.47
CA GLN A 133 6.39 9.31 2.43
C GLN A 133 5.91 9.85 3.76
N LYS A 134 6.51 10.91 4.29
CA LYS A 134 6.04 11.57 5.52
C LYS A 134 4.59 12.04 5.35
N GLY A 135 4.26 12.68 4.23
CA GLY A 135 2.90 13.12 3.93
C GLY A 135 1.89 11.97 3.91
N PHE A 136 2.24 10.86 3.24
CA PHE A 136 1.40 9.67 3.27
C PHE A 136 1.24 9.07 4.68
N LEU A 137 2.34 8.97 5.43
CA LEU A 137 2.32 8.40 6.77
C LEU A 137 1.54 9.26 7.77
N LEU A 138 1.57 10.59 7.64
CA LEU A 138 0.72 11.49 8.41
C LEU A 138 -0.77 11.20 8.17
N MET A 139 -1.17 10.95 6.92
CA MET A 139 -2.55 10.54 6.63
C MET A 139 -2.89 9.22 7.35
N VAL A 140 -2.01 8.22 7.26
CA VAL A 140 -2.20 6.92 7.93
C VAL A 140 -2.31 7.07 9.45
N VAL A 141 -1.50 7.93 10.07
CA VAL A 141 -1.57 8.25 11.51
C VAL A 141 -2.95 8.77 11.88
N GLY A 142 -3.48 9.72 11.10
CA GLY A 142 -4.78 10.33 11.34
C GLY A 142 -5.93 9.33 11.18
N GLU A 143 -5.92 8.50 10.13
CA GLU A 143 -6.96 7.47 9.92
C GLU A 143 -7.01 6.42 11.03
N LEU A 144 -5.86 6.16 11.66
CA LEU A 144 -5.73 5.12 12.68
C LEU A 144 -5.80 5.62 14.12
N GLY A 145 -5.85 6.94 14.33
CA GLY A 145 -5.84 7.51 15.67
C GLY A 145 -4.58 7.12 16.46
N LEU A 146 -3.40 7.14 15.82
CA LEU A 146 -2.13 6.76 16.45
C LEU A 146 -1.57 7.92 17.30
N SER A 147 -2.21 8.18 18.44
CA SER A 147 -1.81 9.24 19.38
C SER A 147 -0.40 9.07 19.94
N GLU A 148 0.17 7.86 19.89
CA GLU A 148 1.55 7.55 20.24
C GLU A 148 2.59 8.23 19.34
N LEU A 149 2.15 8.77 18.20
CA LEU A 149 2.99 9.47 17.23
C LEU A 149 2.75 10.98 17.21
N ARG A 150 2.02 11.51 18.19
CA ARG A 150 1.66 12.93 18.26
C ARG A 150 2.89 13.83 18.22
N GLN A 151 3.95 13.49 18.94
CA GLN A 151 5.18 14.29 18.97
C GLN A 151 5.81 14.41 17.59
N GLU A 152 5.95 13.30 16.87
CA GLU A 152 6.52 13.25 15.53
C GLU A 152 5.66 14.01 14.52
N VAL A 153 4.34 14.05 14.71
CA VAL A 153 3.42 14.85 13.90
C VAL A 153 3.62 16.35 14.18
N GLU A 154 3.72 16.75 15.45
CA GLU A 154 3.91 18.16 15.86
C GLU A 154 5.20 18.76 15.28
N GLU A 155 6.29 17.97 15.22
CA GLU A 155 7.56 18.38 14.61
C GLU A 155 7.43 18.76 13.13
N LEU A 156 6.41 18.24 12.43
CA LEU A 156 6.20 18.48 10.99
C LEU A 156 5.26 19.65 10.68
N VAL A 157 4.54 20.21 11.67
CA VAL A 157 3.49 21.24 11.49
C VAL A 157 3.98 22.51 10.77
N ASN A 158 5.24 22.86 10.94
CA ASN A 158 5.82 24.07 10.35
C ASN A 158 6.56 23.82 9.02
N VAL A 159 6.61 22.57 8.54
CA VAL A 159 7.33 22.21 7.32
C VAL A 159 6.57 22.69 6.08
N GLN A 160 7.21 23.54 5.28
CA GLN A 160 6.62 24.15 4.08
C GLN A 160 6.86 23.34 2.79
N ASP A 161 7.63 22.25 2.86
CA ASP A 161 7.91 21.40 1.71
C ASP A 161 6.61 20.83 1.13
N LYS A 162 6.36 21.11 -0.15
CA LYS A 162 5.19 20.59 -0.85
C LYS A 162 5.36 19.13 -1.19
N VAL A 163 4.35 18.33 -0.87
CA VAL A 163 4.27 16.91 -1.21
C VAL A 163 3.33 16.68 -2.39
N ILE A 164 3.51 15.54 -3.05
CA ILE A 164 2.62 15.07 -4.12
C ILE A 164 2.18 13.66 -3.75
N LEU A 165 0.93 13.54 -3.29
CA LEU A 165 0.33 12.25 -2.96
C LEU A 165 -0.72 11.84 -4.00
N PRO A 166 -0.95 10.54 -4.23
CA PRO A 166 -1.93 10.05 -5.19
C PRO A 166 -3.39 10.14 -4.68
N PHE A 167 -3.69 11.06 -3.77
CA PHE A 167 -5.02 11.24 -3.18
C PHE A 167 -5.64 12.56 -3.63
N GLU A 168 -6.96 12.59 -3.74
CA GLU A 168 -7.71 13.77 -4.12
C GLU A 168 -7.42 14.92 -3.13
N GLY A 169 -7.17 16.11 -3.68
CA GLY A 169 -6.84 17.28 -2.86
C GLY A 169 -5.52 17.17 -2.11
N LYS A 170 -4.60 16.24 -2.42
CA LYS A 170 -3.29 16.10 -1.75
C LYS A 170 -2.09 16.28 -2.68
N LYS A 171 -2.28 17.04 -3.76
CA LYS A 171 -1.21 17.42 -4.70
C LYS A 171 -0.71 18.83 -4.40
N TRP A 172 0.59 19.00 -4.26
CA TRP A 172 1.27 20.28 -4.03
C TRP A 172 0.90 20.97 -2.71
N ILE A 173 0.57 20.19 -1.69
CA ILE A 173 0.21 20.67 -0.36
C ILE A 173 1.45 20.68 0.55
N PRO A 174 1.68 21.74 1.35
CA PRO A 174 2.72 21.74 2.38
C PRO A 174 2.57 20.57 3.35
N LEU A 175 3.67 19.89 3.67
CA LEU A 175 3.67 18.78 4.63
C LEU A 175 3.05 19.18 5.98
N GLY A 176 3.31 20.40 6.44
CA GLY A 176 2.76 20.95 7.67
C GLY A 176 1.24 21.12 7.67
N GLU A 177 0.60 21.33 6.52
CA GLU A 177 -0.87 21.34 6.43
C GLU A 177 -1.44 19.94 6.68
N ILE A 178 -0.83 18.91 6.11
CA ILE A 178 -1.22 17.52 6.37
C ILE A 178 -1.00 17.19 7.85
N ALA A 179 0.11 17.63 8.45
CA ALA A 179 0.39 17.40 9.86
C ALA A 179 -0.67 18.06 10.78
N LYS A 180 -1.14 19.27 10.45
CA LYS A 180 -2.23 19.94 11.19
C LYS A 180 -3.53 19.15 11.12
N GLU A 181 -3.94 18.76 9.92
CA GLU A 181 -5.13 17.91 9.73
C GLU A 181 -5.01 16.58 10.51
N THR A 182 -3.81 15.99 10.54
CA THR A 182 -3.54 14.79 11.33
C THR A 182 -3.74 15.06 12.82
N LEU A 183 -3.23 16.17 13.37
CA LEU A 183 -3.43 16.51 14.79
C LEU A 183 -4.88 16.76 15.16
N GLU A 184 -5.67 17.34 14.26
CA GLU A 184 -7.13 17.48 14.44
C GLU A 184 -7.80 16.11 14.59
N LYS A 185 -7.38 15.10 13.81
CA LYS A 185 -7.87 13.72 13.93
C LYS A 185 -7.39 12.98 15.18
N LEU A 186 -6.29 13.42 15.80
CA LEU A 186 -5.71 12.83 17.01
C LEU A 186 -6.22 13.49 18.31
N SER A 187 -7.09 14.48 18.21
CA SER A 187 -7.62 15.26 19.34
C SER A 187 -8.95 14.69 19.83
#